data_AF-A0A954S5A1-F1
#
_entry.id   AF-A0A954S5A1-F1
#
_cell.length_a   1.000
_cell.length_b   1.000
_cell.length_c   1.000
_cell.angle_alpha   90.00
_cell.angle_beta   90.00
_cell.angle_gamma   90.00
#
_symmetry.space_group_name_H-M   'P 1'
#
loop_
_entity.id
_entity.type
_entity.pdbx_description
1 polymer ?
#
loop_
_entity_poly.entity_id
_entity_poly.type
_entity_poly.pdbx_seq_one_letter_code
_entity_poly.pdbx_strand_id
1 'polypeptide(L)'
;MDPNTTWDTLLYAYATKDFKSAVEHADALIGWLDSGGFPPSLTIGSTTLKLTCQLDEDWNRALASAACMHILNRFGKEDEHAAH
;
A
#
# COMPACT_ATOMS: atom_id res chain seq x y z
N MET A 1 -8.42 -11.78 3.15
CA MET A 1 -7.89 -10.89 2.10
C MET A 1 -6.44 -11.28 1.88
N ASP A 2 -5.98 -11.42 0.64
CA ASP A 2 -4.56 -11.69 0.39
C ASP A 2 -3.79 -10.36 0.38
N PRO A 3 -2.91 -10.11 1.37
CA PRO A 3 -2.25 -8.82 1.52
C PRO A 3 -1.29 -8.52 0.36
N ASN A 4 -0.64 -9.55 -0.20
CA ASN A 4 0.28 -9.41 -1.34
C ASN A 4 -0.45 -8.96 -2.60
N THR A 5 -1.57 -9.60 -2.91
CA THR A 5 -2.42 -9.27 -4.07
C THR A 5 -3.01 -7.88 -3.92
N THR A 6 -3.45 -7.52 -2.72
CA THR A 6 -3.98 -6.16 -2.45
C THR A 6 -2.90 -5.12 -2.64
N TRP A 7 -1.71 -5.37 -2.10
CA TRP A 7 -0.56 -4.47 -2.26
C TRP A 7 -0.17 -4.28 -3.73
N ASP A 8 -0.12 -5.37 -4.51
CA ASP A 8 0.15 -5.30 -5.95
C ASP A 8 -0.93 -4.50 -6.69
N THR A 9 -2.20 -4.75 -6.37
CA THR A 9 -3.34 -4.03 -6.98
C THR A 9 -3.32 -2.53 -6.63
N LEU A 10 -2.96 -2.18 -5.39
CA LEU A 10 -2.76 -0.79 -4.95
C LEU A 10 -1.63 -0.11 -5.73
N LEU A 11 -0.48 -0.78 -5.88
CA LEU A 11 0.65 -0.24 -6.65
C LEU A 11 0.31 -0.10 -8.13
N TYR A 12 -0.41 -1.08 -8.67
CA TYR A 12 -0.89 -1.05 -10.05
C TYR A 12 -1.84 0.13 -10.27
N ALA A 13 -2.85 0.30 -9.42
CA ALA A 13 -3.79 1.42 -9.47
C ALA A 13 -3.07 2.78 -9.34
N TYR A 14 -2.08 2.87 -8.44
CA TYR A 14 -1.25 4.05 -8.32
C TYR A 14 -0.42 4.34 -9.59
N ALA A 15 0.16 3.31 -10.21
CA ALA A 15 0.94 3.42 -11.43
C ALA A 15 0.08 3.79 -12.66
N THR A 16 -1.16 3.28 -12.73
CA THR A 16 -2.12 3.61 -13.79
C THR A 16 -2.88 4.92 -13.53
N LYS A 17 -2.58 5.61 -12.43
CA LYS A 17 -3.26 6.85 -11.97
C LYS A 17 -4.74 6.66 -11.63
N ASP A 18 -5.17 5.43 -11.39
CA ASP A 18 -6.49 5.13 -10.83
C ASP A 18 -6.48 5.33 -9.31
N PHE A 19 -6.43 6.60 -8.89
CA PHE A 19 -6.27 6.96 -7.48
C PHE A 19 -7.46 6.57 -6.62
N LYS A 20 -8.67 6.45 -7.21
CA LYS A 20 -9.87 6.00 -6.49
C LYS A 20 -9.71 4.56 -6.03
N SER A 21 -9.39 3.66 -6.96
CA SER A 21 -9.12 2.25 -6.62
C SER A 21 -7.91 2.14 -5.68
N ALA A 22 -6.88 2.97 -5.85
CA ALA A 22 -5.72 2.98 -4.96
C ALA A 22 -6.09 3.34 -3.51
N VAL A 23 -7.00 4.30 -3.31
CA VAL A 23 -7.53 4.68 -1.99
C VAL A 23 -8.36 3.55 -1.37
N GLU A 24 -9.26 2.91 -2.13
CA GLU A 24 -10.05 1.79 -1.65
C GLU A 24 -9.18 0.61 -1.20
N HIS A 25 -8.15 0.29 -1.99
CA HIS A 25 -7.19 -0.76 -1.61
C HIS A 25 -6.29 -0.35 -0.44
N ALA A 26 -5.95 0.93 -0.31
CA ALA A 26 -5.15 1.44 0.82
C ALA A 26 -5.94 1.38 2.13
N ASP A 27 -7.23 1.73 2.11
CA ASP A 27 -8.13 1.65 3.26
C ASP A 27 -8.34 0.20 3.70
N ALA A 28 -8.60 -0.70 2.75
CA ALA A 28 -8.75 -2.10 3.04
C ALA A 28 -7.45 -2.73 3.60
N LEU A 29 -6.29 -2.36 3.05
CA LEU A 29 -5.00 -2.87 3.51
C LEU A 29 -4.61 -2.33 4.88
N ILE A 30 -4.84 -1.04 5.16
CA ILE A 30 -4.53 -0.46 6.47
C ILE A 30 -5.45 -1.02 7.56
N GLY A 31 -6.74 -1.23 7.27
CA GLY A 31 -7.67 -1.89 8.20
C GLY A 31 -7.28 -3.35 8.50
N TRP A 32 -6.77 -4.07 7.50
CA TRP A 32 -6.22 -5.42 7.68
C TRP A 32 -4.98 -5.42 8.56
N LEU A 33 -4.05 -4.48 8.34
CA LEU A 33 -2.86 -4.32 9.18
C LEU A 33 -3.25 -3.91 10.61
N ASP A 34 -4.17 -2.98 10.81
CA ASP A 34 -4.59 -2.56 12.16
C ASP A 34 -5.23 -3.71 12.95
N SER A 35 -5.98 -4.58 12.26
CA SER A 35 -6.60 -5.78 12.84
C SER A 35 -5.62 -6.89 13.24
N GLY A 36 -4.30 -6.66 13.13
CA GLY A 36 -3.27 -7.67 13.41
C GLY A 36 -3.04 -8.65 12.26
N GLY A 37 -3.51 -8.32 11.06
CA GLY A 37 -3.28 -9.12 9.86
C GLY A 37 -1.80 -9.17 9.45
N PHE A 38 -1.45 -10.19 8.67
CA PHE A 38 -0.11 -10.36 8.12
C PHE A 38 0.20 -9.28 7.08
N PRO A 39 1.41 -8.69 7.11
CA PRO A 39 1.81 -7.69 6.14
C PRO A 39 2.13 -8.30 4.76
N PRO A 40 2.02 -7.52 3.67
CA PRO A 40 2.49 -7.96 2.36
C PRO A 40 4.02 -8.09 2.35
N SER A 41 4.53 -9.07 1.62
CA SER A 41 5.97 -9.26 1.42
C SER A 41 6.48 -8.19 0.45
N LEU A 42 7.13 -7.17 0.99
CA LEU A 42 7.67 -6.09 0.16
C LEU A 42 8.99 -6.51 -0.45
N THR A 43 9.02 -6.60 -1.78
CA THR A 43 10.29 -6.77 -2.49
C THR A 43 10.84 -5.39 -2.84
N ILE A 44 11.76 -4.86 -2.03
CA ILE A 44 12.44 -3.59 -2.34
C ILE A 44 13.69 -3.89 -3.15
N GLY A 45 13.63 -3.60 -4.45
CA GLY A 45 14.78 -3.55 -5.35
C GLY A 45 15.20 -4.90 -5.95
N SER A 46 15.06 -5.00 -7.28
CA SER A 46 15.89 -5.90 -8.08
C SER A 46 16.66 -5.06 -9.10
N THR A 47 17.65 -4.32 -8.61
CA THR A 47 18.68 -3.74 -9.48
C THR A 47 19.95 -4.53 -9.21
N THR A 48 20.30 -5.41 -10.14
CA THR A 48 21.63 -5.99 -10.37
C THR A 48 22.53 -6.16 -9.14
N LEU A 49 22.69 -7.42 -8.72
CA LEU A 49 23.64 -7.96 -7.73
C LEU A 49 23.19 -7.89 -6.25
N LYS A 50 22.69 -9.04 -5.78
CA LYS A 50 22.73 -9.53 -4.39
C LYS A 50 22.33 -8.50 -3.33
N LEU A 51 21.03 -8.29 -3.16
CA LEU A 51 20.39 -8.05 -1.86
C LEU A 51 18.87 -8.11 -2.06
N THR A 52 18.34 -9.32 -2.29
CA THR A 52 16.94 -9.60 -1.96
C THR A 52 16.86 -9.67 -0.44
N CYS A 53 16.90 -8.51 0.23
CA CYS A 53 16.63 -8.44 1.64
C CYS A 53 15.13 -8.67 1.78
N GLN A 54 14.72 -9.90 2.11
CA GLN A 54 13.40 -10.11 2.68
C GLN A 54 13.41 -9.35 4.00
N LEU A 55 12.79 -8.18 3.98
CA LEU A 55 12.65 -7.36 5.17
C LEU A 55 11.79 -8.12 6.18
N ASP A 56 12.11 -7.90 7.46
CA ASP A 56 11.35 -8.47 8.57
C ASP A 56 9.86 -8.06 8.48
N GLU A 57 8.97 -8.87 9.04
CA GLU A 57 7.53 -8.61 9.00
C GLU A 57 7.17 -7.24 9.58
N ASP A 58 7.89 -6.80 10.63
CA ASP A 58 7.67 -5.48 11.23
C ASP A 58 8.00 -4.34 10.25
N TRP A 59 9.08 -4.51 9.48
CA TRP A 59 9.46 -3.56 8.43
C TRP A 59 8.45 -3.54 7.28
N ASN A 60 7.99 -4.72 6.85
CA ASN A 60 6.98 -4.84 5.81
C ASN A 60 5.67 -4.17 6.23
N ARG A 61 5.26 -4.38 7.49
CA ARG A 61 4.10 -3.71 8.08
C ARG A 61 4.28 -2.19 8.11
N ALA A 62 5.43 -1.70 8.57
CA ALA A 62 5.69 -0.26 8.67
C ALA A 62 5.66 0.43 7.30
N LEU A 63 6.32 -0.15 6.29
CA LEU A 63 6.31 0.41 4.93
C LEU A 63 4.92 0.35 4.30
N ALA A 64 4.23 -0.78 4.40
CA ALA A 64 2.90 -0.95 3.83
C ALA A 64 1.93 0.06 4.45
N SER A 65 1.99 0.24 5.77
CA SER A 65 1.21 1.24 6.50
C SER A 65 1.54 2.67 6.03
N ALA A 66 2.82 3.01 5.95
CA ALA A 66 3.24 4.35 5.52
C ALA A 66 2.81 4.68 4.09
N ALA A 67 2.88 3.71 3.17
CA ALA A 67 2.42 3.87 1.80
C ALA A 67 0.89 4.05 1.73
N CYS A 68 0.13 3.24 2.47
CA CYS A 68 -1.32 3.38 2.54
C CYS A 68 -1.70 4.77 3.08
N MET A 69 -1.09 5.20 4.19
CA MET A 69 -1.32 6.54 4.76
C MET A 69 -0.96 7.66 3.77
N HIS A 70 0.12 7.51 3.00
CA HIS A 70 0.48 8.50 1.99
C HIS A 70 -0.59 8.63 0.90
N ILE A 71 -1.10 7.52 0.38
CA ILE A 71 -2.15 7.49 -0.64
C ILE A 71 -3.45 8.09 -0.07
N LEU A 72 -3.86 7.66 1.12
CA LEU A 72 -5.07 8.14 1.79
C LEU A 72 -5.00 9.65 2.05
N ASN A 73 -3.88 10.17 2.58
CA ASN A 73 -3.76 11.60 2.85
C ASN A 73 -3.67 12.44 1.57
N ARG A 74 -3.10 11.90 0.49
CA ARG A 74 -2.89 12.62 -0.76
C ARG A 74 -4.12 12.63 -1.66
N PHE A 75 -4.84 11.52 -1.75
CA PHE A 75 -5.96 11.34 -2.69
C PHE A 75 -7.31 11.14 -1.99
N GLY A 76 -7.33 10.75 -0.71
CA GLY A 76 -8.58 10.64 0.07
C GLY A 76 -9.23 11.99 0.39
N LYS A 77 -8.50 13.11 0.25
CA LYS A 77 -9.03 14.47 0.42
C LYS A 77 -9.68 15.06 -0.83
N GLU A 78 -9.50 14.45 -2.00
CA GLU A 78 -10.10 14.97 -3.24
C GLU A 78 -11.63 14.80 -3.27
N ASP A 79 -12.20 13.91 -2.44
CA ASP A 79 -13.66 13.79 -2.29
C ASP A 79 -14.30 14.97 -1.52
N GLU A 80 -13.53 15.68 -0.68
CA GLU A 80 -14.03 16.82 0.10
C GLU A 80 -13.98 18.17 -0.65
N HIS A 81 -13.11 18.31 -1.66
CA HIS A 81 -12.94 19.57 -2.42
C HIS A 81 -13.65 19.59 -3.79
N ALA A 82 -14.21 18.47 -4.25
CA ALA A 82 -15.07 18.44 -5.43
C ALA A 82 -16.54 18.79 -5.14
N ALA A 83 -16.87 19.09 -3.88
CA ALA A 83 -18.23 19.34 -3.40
C ALA A 83 -18.49 20.79 -2.94
N HIS A 84 -17.65 21.77 -3.29
CA HIS A 84 -17.79 23.15 -2.81
C HIS A 84 -17.66 24.24 -3.89
#